data_AF-A0A085ZZ24-F1
#
_entry.id   AF-A0A085ZZ24-F1
#
_cell.length_a   1.000
_cell.length_b   1.000
_cell.length_c   1.000
_cell.angle_alpha   90.00
_cell.angle_beta   90.00
_cell.angle_gamma   90.00
#
_symmetry.space_group_name_H-M   'P 1'
#
loop_
_entity.id
_entity.type
_entity.pdbx_description
1 polymer ?
#
loop_
_entity_poly.entity_id
_entity_poly.type
_entity_poly.pdbx_seq_one_letter_code
_entity_poly.pdbx_strand_id
1 'polypeptide(L)'
;MIKLRKVIIIGIAIFCSSCNKKNEVVKPKIEQDVKDQKHLVLEYHKNHFKKLRNEMDRIEISLYKIKDDTRQDTTKLVRLDRILDKKKIKEFDSLFDSTKNEGYCCCPKTHYIIDLFKQQKRLKRFNVDTLRVKDKAFIFDTSYQTSYIIPLTVWNNFITDSRVVSSNK
;
A
#
# COMPACT_ATOMS: atom_id res chain seq x y z
N MET A 1 -2.26 68.75 -24.88
CA MET A 1 -3.37 68.74 -25.86
C MET A 1 -3.62 67.30 -26.31
N ILE A 2 -4.86 66.84 -26.15
CA ILE A 2 -5.34 65.47 -26.38
C ILE A 2 -5.33 65.11 -27.86
N LYS A 3 -5.01 63.85 -28.19
CA LYS A 3 -5.68 62.96 -29.19
C LYS A 3 -4.81 61.73 -29.44
N LEU A 4 -5.29 60.51 -29.73
CA LEU A 4 -6.52 59.78 -29.46
C LEU A 4 -6.12 58.34 -29.87
N ARG A 5 -6.44 57.33 -29.06
CA ARG A 5 -6.13 55.92 -29.32
C ARG A 5 -6.75 55.45 -30.64
N LYS A 6 -6.03 54.63 -31.40
CA LYS A 6 -6.62 53.69 -32.37
C LYS A 6 -6.23 52.27 -31.97
N VAL A 7 -7.20 51.58 -31.36
CA VAL A 7 -7.21 50.15 -31.12
C VAL A 7 -7.64 49.50 -32.44
N ILE A 8 -6.80 48.63 -33.01
CA ILE A 8 -7.17 47.82 -34.17
C ILE A 8 -7.69 46.49 -33.62
N ILE A 9 -9.00 46.29 -33.69
CA ILE A 9 -9.67 45.03 -33.42
C ILE A 9 -9.59 44.22 -34.72
N ILE A 10 -8.73 43.19 -34.77
CA ILE A 10 -8.75 42.21 -35.86
C ILE A 10 -9.78 41.14 -35.48
N GLY A 11 -10.96 41.24 -36.08
CA GLY A 11 -11.98 40.20 -36.02
C GLY A 11 -11.50 38.95 -36.75
N ILE A 12 -11.36 37.83 -36.03
CA ILE A 12 -11.15 36.53 -36.65
C ILE A 12 -12.52 36.00 -37.06
N ALA A 13 -12.74 35.97 -38.38
CA ALA A 13 -13.89 35.36 -39.01
C ALA A 13 -13.90 33.85 -38.74
N ILE A 14 -14.97 33.36 -38.12
CA ILE A 14 -15.25 31.93 -37.96
C ILE A 14 -15.76 31.43 -39.32
N PHE A 15 -14.87 30.84 -40.11
CA PHE A 15 -15.27 30.02 -41.25
C PHE A 15 -15.60 28.61 -40.76
N CYS A 16 -16.90 28.36 -40.56
CA CYS A 16 -17.43 27.01 -40.46
C CYS A 16 -17.32 26.32 -41.82
N SER A 17 -16.32 25.47 -42.00
CA SER A 17 -16.24 24.54 -43.14
C SER A 17 -16.25 23.10 -42.65
N SER A 18 -17.43 22.50 -42.76
CA SER A 18 -17.70 21.11 -43.14
C SER A 18 -16.81 20.02 -42.52
N CYS A 19 -17.25 19.47 -41.38
CA CYS A 19 -16.70 18.24 -40.82
C CYS A 19 -17.23 17.02 -41.58
N ASN A 20 -16.38 16.36 -42.35
CA ASN A 20 -16.56 14.95 -42.68
C ASN A 20 -15.20 14.24 -42.63
N LYS A 21 -14.78 13.83 -41.42
CA LYS A 21 -13.70 12.86 -41.21
C LYS A 21 -14.04 11.97 -40.02
N LYS A 22 -13.86 10.68 -40.24
CA LYS A 22 -14.14 9.55 -39.34
C LYS A 22 -13.48 9.79 -37.96
N ASN A 23 -14.26 9.65 -36.90
CA ASN A 23 -13.76 9.66 -35.53
C ASN A 23 -12.94 8.38 -35.27
N GLU A 24 -11.62 8.45 -35.46
CA GLU A 24 -10.73 7.63 -34.66
C GLU A 24 -10.76 8.17 -33.23
N VAL A 25 -11.18 7.33 -32.29
CA VAL A 25 -11.16 7.63 -30.86
C VAL A 25 -9.70 7.69 -30.41
N VAL A 26 -9.08 8.86 -30.54
CA VAL A 26 -7.81 9.15 -29.88
C VAL A 26 -8.09 9.22 -28.38
N LYS A 27 -7.82 8.12 -27.66
CA LYS A 27 -7.83 8.15 -26.19
C LYS A 27 -6.88 9.28 -25.73
N PRO A 28 -7.32 10.15 -24.81
CA PRO A 28 -6.51 11.29 -24.39
C PRO A 28 -5.22 10.79 -23.73
N LYS A 29 -4.08 11.28 -24.23
CA LYS A 29 -2.70 10.95 -23.80
C LYS A 29 -2.51 10.98 -22.28
N ILE A 30 -3.25 11.85 -21.59
CA ILE A 30 -3.26 12.00 -20.12
C ILE A 30 -3.75 10.72 -19.41
N GLU A 31 -4.76 10.03 -19.94
CA GLU A 31 -5.29 8.81 -19.30
C GLU A 31 -4.36 7.60 -19.51
N GLN A 32 -3.62 7.60 -20.62
CA GLN A 32 -2.60 6.59 -20.92
C GLN A 32 -1.37 6.80 -20.02
N ASP A 33 -0.85 8.03 -19.94
CA ASP A 33 0.31 8.38 -19.10
C ASP A 33 0.08 8.08 -17.60
N VAL A 34 -1.14 8.30 -17.10
CA VAL A 34 -1.53 7.97 -15.71
C VAL A 34 -1.60 6.46 -15.48
N LYS A 35 -2.08 5.69 -16.46
CA LYS A 35 -2.10 4.22 -16.38
C LYS A 35 -0.69 3.64 -16.41
N ASP A 36 0.18 4.19 -17.25
CA ASP A 36 1.56 3.75 -17.40
C ASP A 36 2.38 4.07 -16.15
N GLN A 37 2.21 5.26 -15.55
CA GLN A 37 2.81 5.60 -14.26
C GLN A 37 2.30 4.71 -13.13
N LYS A 38 0.99 4.45 -13.06
CA LYS A 38 0.40 3.54 -12.06
C LYS A 38 0.94 2.12 -12.22
N HIS A 39 1.10 1.65 -13.46
CA HIS A 39 1.67 0.34 -13.76
C HIS A 39 3.12 0.23 -13.29
N LEU A 40 3.96 1.22 -13.61
CA LEU A 40 5.37 1.26 -13.21
C LEU A 40 5.56 1.30 -11.69
N VAL A 41 4.72 2.06 -10.96
CA VAL A 41 4.74 2.11 -9.49
C VAL A 41 4.33 0.75 -8.90
N LEU A 42 3.28 0.12 -9.43
CA LEU A 42 2.85 -1.22 -9.00
C LEU A 42 3.93 -2.29 -9.24
N GLU A 43 4.61 -2.23 -10.38
CA GLU A 43 5.67 -3.17 -10.72
C GLU A 43 6.92 -2.98 -9.86
N TYR A 44 7.32 -1.73 -9.59
CA TYR A 44 8.40 -1.41 -8.66
C TYR A 44 8.11 -1.95 -7.26
N HIS A 45 6.93 -1.68 -6.72
CA HIS A 45 6.55 -2.18 -5.40
C HIS A 45 6.51 -3.71 -5.35
N LYS A 46 5.99 -4.37 -6.40
CA LYS A 46 5.99 -5.83 -6.48
C LYS A 46 7.41 -6.42 -6.48
N ASN A 47 8.29 -5.92 -7.34
CA ASN A 47 9.63 -6.48 -7.51
C ASN A 47 10.56 -6.15 -6.34
N HIS A 48 10.52 -4.90 -5.86
CA HIS A 48 11.30 -4.50 -4.69
C HIS A 48 10.87 -5.23 -3.42
N PHE A 49 9.56 -5.34 -3.19
CA PHE A 49 9.06 -6.00 -1.99
C PHE A 49 9.30 -7.51 -2.02
N LYS A 50 9.10 -8.17 -3.16
CA LYS A 50 9.45 -9.59 -3.32
C LYS A 50 10.93 -9.83 -3.02
N LYS A 51 11.82 -8.94 -3.47
CA LYS A 51 13.24 -9.00 -3.13
C LYS A 51 13.49 -8.89 -1.62
N LEU A 52 12.87 -7.93 -0.94
CA LEU A 52 13.01 -7.78 0.52
C LEU A 52 12.55 -9.04 1.27
N ARG A 53 11.44 -9.65 0.86
CA ARG A 53 10.93 -10.88 1.47
C ARG A 53 11.86 -12.08 1.22
N ASN A 54 12.49 -12.17 0.06
CA ASN A 54 13.46 -13.22 -0.23
C ASN A 54 14.75 -13.11 0.59
N GLU A 55 15.12 -11.90 0.99
CA GLU A 55 16.37 -11.65 1.72
C GLU A 55 16.21 -11.89 3.23
N MET A 56 15.02 -11.65 3.80
CA MET A 56 14.79 -11.67 5.24
C MET A 56 15.12 -13.02 5.89
N ASP A 57 15.60 -12.96 7.13
CA ASP A 57 15.88 -14.15 7.96
C ASP A 57 15.17 -14.13 9.31
N ARG A 58 14.50 -13.03 9.65
CA ARG A 58 13.74 -12.88 10.89
C ARG A 58 12.55 -11.95 10.68
N ILE A 59 11.44 -12.30 11.31
CA ILE A 59 10.24 -11.46 11.42
C ILE A 59 9.99 -11.19 12.91
N GLU A 60 9.70 -9.95 13.26
CA GLU A 60 9.21 -9.58 14.59
C GLU A 60 7.80 -9.01 14.47
N ILE A 61 6.86 -9.52 15.26
CA ILE A 61 5.47 -9.08 15.28
C ILE A 61 5.14 -8.56 16.67
N SER A 62 4.92 -7.26 16.77
CA SER A 62 4.53 -6.59 18.00
C SER A 62 3.03 -6.34 18.00
N LEU A 63 2.34 -6.79 19.05
CA LEU A 63 0.94 -6.45 19.34
C LEU A 63 0.90 -5.38 20.43
N TYR A 64 0.15 -4.32 20.20
CA TYR A 64 -0.06 -3.23 21.12
C TYR A 64 -1.52 -3.13 21.54
N LYS A 65 -1.75 -2.71 22.79
CA LYS A 65 -3.07 -2.34 23.25
C LYS A 65 -3.36 -0.92 22.78
N ILE A 66 -4.35 -0.78 21.91
CA ILE A 66 -4.87 0.53 21.52
C ILE A 66 -6.11 0.88 22.33
N LYS A 67 -6.36 2.16 22.56
CA LYS A 67 -7.65 2.65 23.08
C LYS A 67 -8.64 2.78 21.92
N ASP A 68 -9.93 2.66 22.21
CA ASP A 68 -10.98 2.61 21.18
C ASP A 68 -11.01 3.83 20.25
N ASP A 69 -10.57 4.98 20.73
CA ASP A 69 -10.50 6.27 20.03
C ASP A 69 -9.16 6.55 19.34
N THR A 70 -8.12 5.75 19.61
CA THR A 70 -6.77 5.98 19.07
C THR A 70 -6.53 5.21 17.76
N ARG A 71 -5.89 5.89 16.79
CA ARG A 71 -5.47 5.28 15.51
C ARG A 71 -4.22 4.42 15.65
N GLN A 72 -3.33 4.78 16.57
CA GLN A 72 -2.10 4.05 16.84
C GLN A 72 -1.65 4.39 18.27
N ASP A 73 -1.28 3.36 19.03
CA ASP A 73 -0.63 3.52 20.32
C ASP A 73 0.44 2.43 20.43
N THR A 74 1.71 2.82 20.35
CA THR A 74 2.85 1.90 20.48
C THR A 74 3.46 1.92 21.88
N THR A 75 2.80 2.55 22.87
CA THR A 75 3.33 2.68 24.23
C THR A 75 3.06 1.44 25.09
N LYS A 76 1.99 0.70 24.79
CA LYS A 76 1.56 -0.48 25.55
C LYS A 76 1.74 -1.76 24.75
N LEU A 77 2.97 -2.27 24.71
CA LEU A 77 3.26 -3.57 24.11
C LEU A 77 2.58 -4.67 24.93
N VAL A 78 1.77 -5.48 24.24
CA VAL A 78 1.10 -6.65 24.82
C VAL A 78 1.91 -7.92 24.54
N ARG A 79 2.46 -8.04 23.33
CA ARG A 79 3.16 -9.23 22.89
C ARG A 79 4.19 -8.92 21.81
N LEU A 80 5.31 -9.64 21.82
CA LEU A 80 6.31 -9.65 20.77
C LEU A 80 6.57 -11.10 20.36
N ASP A 81 6.25 -11.47 19.12
CA ASP A 81 6.61 -12.75 18.56
C ASP A 81 7.85 -12.60 17.66
N ARG A 82 8.86 -13.44 17.88
CA ARG A 82 10.05 -13.53 17.02
C ARG A 82 10.02 -14.81 16.21
N ILE A 83 9.94 -14.68 14.88
CA ILE A 83 9.87 -15.80 13.95
C ILE A 83 11.22 -15.92 13.24
N LEU A 84 11.92 -17.02 13.53
CA LEU A 84 13.17 -17.43 12.89
C LEU A 84 13.00 -18.72 12.06
N ASP A 85 11.86 -19.40 12.23
CA ASP A 85 11.58 -20.64 11.53
C ASP A 85 11.40 -20.39 10.03
N LYS A 86 12.19 -21.09 9.21
CA LYS A 86 12.22 -20.90 7.76
C LYS A 86 10.89 -21.26 7.11
N LYS A 87 10.16 -22.25 7.64
CA LYS A 87 8.85 -22.64 7.10
C LYS A 87 7.84 -21.53 7.36
N LYS A 88 7.78 -20.99 8.58
CA LYS A 88 6.90 -19.88 8.94
C LYS A 88 7.24 -18.59 8.19
N ILE A 89 8.52 -18.32 7.92
CA ILE A 89 8.95 -17.21 7.06
C ILE A 89 8.42 -17.37 5.63
N LYS A 90 8.43 -18.59 5.07
CA LYS A 90 7.81 -18.86 3.76
C LYS A 90 6.29 -18.74 3.78
N GLU A 91 5.64 -19.18 4.86
CA GLU A 91 4.19 -18.99 5.00
C GLU A 91 3.81 -17.51 5.08
N PHE A 92 4.63 -16.69 5.75
CA PHE A 92 4.47 -15.23 5.75
C PHE A 92 4.59 -14.65 4.34
N ASP A 93 5.57 -15.12 3.57
CA ASP A 93 5.77 -14.74 2.18
C ASP A 93 4.49 -14.96 1.35
N SER A 94 3.89 -16.14 1.48
CA SER A 94 2.66 -16.50 0.77
C SER A 94 1.44 -15.64 1.13
N LEU A 95 1.45 -14.92 2.27
CA LEU A 95 0.38 -13.96 2.59
C LEU A 95 0.26 -12.88 1.54
N PHE A 96 1.37 -12.46 0.93
CA PHE A 96 1.38 -11.35 -0.03
C PHE A 96 1.09 -11.78 -1.46
N ASP A 97 1.24 -13.06 -1.78
CA ASP A 97 0.97 -13.55 -3.13
C ASP A 97 -0.54 -13.72 -3.40
N SER A 98 -1.34 -13.91 -2.34
CA SER A 98 -2.81 -14.07 -2.41
C SER A 98 -3.59 -12.76 -2.25
N THR A 99 -2.89 -11.62 -2.16
CA THR A 99 -3.50 -10.35 -1.75
C THR A 99 -3.93 -9.45 -2.90
N LYS A 100 -5.05 -8.75 -2.68
CA LYS A 100 -5.44 -7.59 -3.48
C LYS A 100 -4.63 -6.38 -2.99
N ASN A 101 -3.83 -5.79 -3.88
CA ASN A 101 -3.09 -4.55 -3.60
C ASN A 101 -4.00 -3.34 -3.90
N GLU A 102 -4.34 -2.59 -2.87
CA GLU A 102 -5.11 -1.36 -2.98
C GLU A 102 -4.48 -0.26 -2.11
N GLY A 103 -4.75 1.00 -2.43
CA GLY A 103 -4.40 2.11 -1.55
C GLY A 103 -5.27 2.06 -0.29
N TYR A 104 -4.65 2.17 0.89
CA TYR A 104 -5.41 2.19 2.13
C TYR A 104 -5.81 3.63 2.47
N CYS A 105 -7.04 4.03 2.13
CA CYS A 105 -7.58 5.30 2.62
C CYS A 105 -8.18 5.16 4.02
N CYS A 106 -7.89 6.20 4.80
CA CYS A 106 -8.70 6.72 5.89
C CYS A 106 -8.68 5.92 7.21
N CYS A 107 -7.94 6.46 8.19
CA CYS A 107 -8.01 6.10 9.62
C CYS A 107 -7.67 4.64 9.98
N PRO A 108 -6.47 4.12 9.65
CA PRO A 108 -6.01 2.83 10.16
C PRO A 108 -6.00 2.77 11.68
N LYS A 109 -6.35 1.60 12.22
CA LYS A 109 -6.08 1.19 13.60
C LYS A 109 -4.86 0.28 13.66
N THR A 110 -3.68 0.89 13.78
CA THR A 110 -2.41 0.19 13.94
C THR A 110 -2.27 -0.33 15.36
N HIS A 111 -2.49 -1.63 15.53
CA HIS A 111 -2.29 -2.33 16.79
C HIS A 111 -1.37 -3.54 16.66
N TYR A 112 -0.96 -3.88 15.44
CA TYR A 112 0.17 -4.76 15.18
C TYR A 112 1.22 -4.01 14.34
N ILE A 113 2.49 -4.30 14.61
CA ILE A 113 3.64 -3.90 13.80
C ILE A 113 4.40 -5.15 13.39
N ILE A 114 4.75 -5.25 12.12
CA ILE A 114 5.61 -6.30 11.58
C ILE A 114 6.92 -5.66 11.15
N ASP A 115 8.03 -6.11 11.72
CA ASP A 115 9.37 -5.72 11.32
C ASP A 115 10.07 -6.90 10.64
N LEU A 116 10.55 -6.68 9.42
CA LEU A 116 11.35 -7.64 8.65
C LEU A 116 12.83 -7.32 8.84
N PHE A 117 13.64 -8.35 9.10
CA PHE A 117 15.07 -8.19 9.34
C PHE A 117 15.91 -9.07 8.42
N LYS A 118 17.12 -8.57 8.15
CA LYS A 118 18.27 -9.35 7.72
C LYS A 118 19.34 -9.20 8.78
N GLN A 119 19.72 -10.29 9.44
CA GLN A 119 20.64 -10.26 10.57
C GLN A 119 20.14 -9.24 11.62
N GLN A 120 20.90 -8.17 11.88
CA GLN A 120 20.52 -7.10 12.80
C GLN A 120 19.93 -5.86 12.11
N LYS A 121 19.88 -5.83 10.78
CA LYS A 121 19.35 -4.70 10.02
C LYS A 121 17.85 -4.86 9.77
N ARG A 122 17.06 -3.87 10.19
CA ARG A 122 15.65 -3.79 9.79
C ARG A 122 15.56 -3.44 8.31
N LEU A 123 14.93 -4.32 7.54
CA LEU A 123 14.67 -4.14 6.12
C LEU A 123 13.41 -3.31 5.86
N LYS A 124 12.33 -3.65 6.57
CA LYS A 124 11.01 -3.05 6.33
C LYS A 124 10.13 -3.14 7.56
N ARG A 125 9.22 -2.17 7.69
CA ARG A 125 8.15 -2.16 8.68
C ARG A 125 6.79 -2.13 7.98
N PHE A 126 5.86 -2.92 8.48
CA PHE A 126 4.45 -2.85 8.15
C PHE A 126 3.63 -2.63 9.42
N ASN A 127 2.49 -1.98 9.24
CA ASN A 127 1.44 -1.88 10.23
C ASN A 127 0.33 -2.87 9.86
N VAL A 128 -0.41 -3.36 10.85
CA VAL A 128 -1.61 -4.17 10.61
C VAL A 128 -2.82 -3.63 11.35
N ASP A 129 -3.92 -3.53 10.61
CA ASP A 129 -5.25 -3.21 11.10
C ASP A 129 -6.17 -4.40 10.88
N THR A 130 -6.76 -4.88 11.96
CA THR A 130 -7.68 -6.02 12.00
C THR A 130 -8.95 -5.67 12.75
N LEU A 131 -9.12 -4.39 13.13
CA LEU A 131 -10.21 -3.93 13.98
C LEU A 131 -11.22 -3.10 13.18
N ARG A 132 -10.79 -2.45 12.11
CA ARG A 132 -11.64 -1.52 11.35
C ARG A 132 -12.70 -2.22 10.50
N VAL A 133 -12.33 -3.30 9.81
CA VAL A 133 -13.25 -4.02 8.91
C VAL A 133 -13.37 -5.45 9.36
N LYS A 134 -14.63 -5.88 9.55
CA LYS A 134 -14.95 -7.24 9.92
C LYS A 134 -14.31 -8.24 8.95
N ASP A 135 -13.77 -9.32 9.50
CA ASP A 135 -13.22 -10.47 8.77
C ASP A 135 -12.03 -10.16 7.85
N LYS A 136 -11.40 -8.98 7.98
CA LYS A 136 -10.23 -8.59 7.18
C LYS A 136 -9.07 -8.13 8.06
N ALA A 137 -7.86 -8.42 7.59
CA ALA A 137 -6.64 -7.80 8.07
C ALA A 137 -6.00 -7.01 6.93
N PHE A 138 -5.59 -5.78 7.22
CA PHE A 138 -4.89 -4.89 6.31
C PHE A 138 -3.45 -4.77 6.76
N ILE A 139 -2.52 -5.23 5.93
CA ILE A 139 -1.09 -5.04 6.13
C ILE A 139 -0.67 -3.90 5.23
N PHE A 140 -0.16 -2.81 5.78
CA PHE A 140 0.16 -1.61 5.01
C PHE A 140 1.50 -1.01 5.39
N ASP A 141 2.12 -0.38 4.41
CA ASP A 141 3.35 0.38 4.59
C ASP A 141 3.10 1.62 5.48
N THR A 142 4.14 2.13 6.13
CA THR A 142 4.08 3.35 6.95
C THR A 142 3.70 4.59 6.13
N SER A 143 3.86 4.56 4.81
CA SER A 143 3.40 5.60 3.89
C SER A 143 1.89 5.53 3.57
N TYR A 144 1.21 4.44 3.95
CA TYR A 144 -0.20 4.14 3.62
C TYR A 144 -0.49 3.97 2.11
N GLN A 145 0.53 4.09 1.25
CA GLN A 145 0.36 4.05 -0.21
C GLN A 145 0.15 2.63 -0.74
N THR A 146 0.70 1.63 -0.05
CA THR A 146 0.57 0.21 -0.42
C THR A 146 -0.08 -0.54 0.73
N SER A 147 -1.13 -1.28 0.44
CA SER A 147 -1.75 -2.18 1.38
C SER A 147 -2.13 -3.51 0.76
N TYR A 148 -2.10 -4.52 1.61
CA TYR A 148 -2.42 -5.89 1.31
C TYR A 148 -3.60 -6.29 2.19
N ILE A 149 -4.66 -6.78 1.56
CA ILE A 149 -5.88 -7.20 2.24
C ILE A 149 -5.89 -8.73 2.28
N ILE A 150 -5.91 -9.31 3.48
CA ILE A 150 -6.07 -10.76 3.70
C ILE A 150 -7.30 -11.05 4.58
N PRO A 151 -7.89 -12.25 4.50
CA PRO A 151 -8.90 -12.67 5.46
C PRO A 151 -8.36 -12.66 6.89
N LEU A 152 -9.16 -12.21 7.85
CA LEU A 152 -8.78 -12.18 9.26
C LEU A 152 -8.46 -13.58 9.81
N THR A 153 -9.13 -14.61 9.29
CA THR A 153 -8.84 -16.01 9.64
C THR A 153 -7.44 -16.42 9.20
N VAL A 154 -6.99 -16.02 8.00
CA VAL A 154 -5.63 -16.29 7.52
C VAL A 154 -4.60 -15.58 8.40
N TRP A 155 -4.84 -14.31 8.74
CA TRP A 155 -3.99 -13.58 9.69
C TRP A 155 -3.92 -14.29 11.05
N ASN A 156 -5.08 -14.62 11.63
CA ASN A 156 -5.18 -15.26 12.92
C ASN A 156 -4.47 -16.61 12.95
N ASN A 157 -4.61 -17.43 11.91
CA ASN A 157 -3.90 -18.71 11.81
C ASN A 157 -2.39 -18.49 11.80
N PHE A 158 -1.91 -17.55 10.98
CA PHE A 158 -0.50 -17.20 10.91
C PHE A 158 0.10 -16.78 12.27
N ILE A 159 -0.57 -15.88 13.00
CA ILE A 159 -0.13 -15.42 14.33
C ILE A 159 -0.43 -16.41 15.45
N THR A 160 -1.21 -17.46 15.20
CA THR A 160 -1.51 -18.49 16.19
C THR A 160 -0.41 -19.53 16.23
N ASP A 161 0.00 -20.01 15.07
CA ASP A 161 1.07 -21.00 14.97
C ASP A 161 2.41 -20.44 15.49
N SER A 162 2.65 -19.12 15.36
CA SER A 162 3.82 -18.48 15.94
C SER A 162 3.88 -18.61 17.47
N ARG A 163 2.74 -18.79 18.15
CA ARG A 163 2.64 -18.99 19.61
C ARG A 163 3.08 -20.38 20.05
N VAL A 164 2.89 -21.39 19.21
CA VAL A 164 3.27 -22.77 19.55
C VAL A 164 4.80 -22.94 19.49
N VAL A 165 5.46 -22.22 18.58
CA VAL A 165 6.92 -22.31 18.41
C VAL A 165 7.69 -21.54 19.48
N SER A 166 7.15 -20.43 20.01
CA SER A 166 7.81 -19.66 21.07
C SER A 166 7.69 -20.28 22.47
N SER A 167 6.68 -21.13 22.69
CA SER A 167 6.43 -21.79 23.98
C SER A 167 7.29 -23.03 24.24
N ASN A 168 7.97 -23.54 23.19
CA ASN A 168 8.77 -24.77 23.23
C ASN A 168 10.29 -24.49 23.28
N LYS A 169 10.69 -23.29 23.71
CA LYS A 169 12.07 -22.89 23.99
C LYS A 169 12.17 -22.35 25.40
#